data_AF-A0A2T1E102-F1
#
_entry.id   AF-A0A2T1E102-F1
#
_cell.length_a   1.000
_cell.length_b   1.000
_cell.length_c   1.000
_cell.angle_alpha   90.00
_cell.angle_beta   90.00
_cell.angle_gamma   90.00
#
_symmetry.space_group_name_H-M   'P 1'
#
loop_
_entity.id
_entity.type
_entity.pdbx_description
1 polymer ?
#
loop_
_entity_poly.entity_id
_entity_poly.type
_entity_poly.pdbx_seq_one_letter_code
_entity_poly.pdbx_strand_id
1 'polypeptide(L)' 'MPKQKMQSPPQIPQSEKKLERAICLLGSRTKVELSSKSVQELVALVGRYPNPQEAAVWKQFLKQMLKSKQQCYFDN' A
#
# COMPACT_ATOMS: atom_id res chain seq x y z
N MET A 1 -9.90 10.88 24.03
CA MET A 1 -10.36 10.48 22.68
C MET A 1 -9.72 11.46 21.68
N PRO A 2 -9.00 10.98 20.65
CA PRO A 2 -9.72 10.66 19.41
C PRO A 2 -9.21 9.40 18.69
N LYS A 3 -10.14 8.46 18.52
CA LYS A 3 -10.48 7.77 17.26
C LYS A 3 -9.30 7.42 16.34
N GLN A 4 -8.67 6.27 16.61
CA GLN A 4 -7.93 5.46 15.64
C GLN A 4 -8.85 5.07 14.46
N LYS A 5 -9.18 6.02 13.59
CA LYS A 5 -9.89 5.73 12.35
C LYS A 5 -8.88 5.15 11.36
N MET A 6 -8.94 3.82 11.23
CA MET A 6 -8.70 3.10 9.97
C MET A 6 -7.41 3.47 9.24
N GLN A 7 -6.26 2.93 9.68
CA GLN A 7 -4.98 3.07 8.98
C GLN A 7 -4.86 2.14 7.75
N SER A 8 -5.97 1.87 7.07
CA SER A 8 -6.00 1.17 5.78
C SER A 8 -6.17 2.18 4.65
N PRO A 9 -5.53 1.97 3.49
CA PRO A 9 -5.77 2.83 2.34
C PRO A 9 -7.25 2.83 1.95
N PRO A 10 -7.79 3.95 1.42
CA PRO A 10 -9.19 4.03 1.00
C PRO A 10 -9.52 3.04 -0.12
N GLN A 11 -8.53 2.65 -0.91
CA GLN A 11 -8.65 1.57 -1.87
C GLN A 11 -7.58 0.51 -1.61
N ILE A 12 -8.00 -0.76 -1.54
CA ILE A 12 -7.07 -1.88 -1.39
C ILE A 12 -6.97 -2.60 -2.74
N PRO A 13 -5.80 -2.61 -3.39
CA PRO A 13 -5.64 -3.36 -4.63
C PRO A 13 -5.84 -4.85 -4.37
N GLN A 14 -6.74 -5.49 -5.13
CA GLN A 14 -7.04 -6.93 -4.98
C GLN A 14 -6.11 -7.84 -5.80
N SER A 15 -5.42 -7.29 -6.80
CA SER A 15 -4.46 -8.03 -7.62
C SER A 15 -3.06 -8.00 -6.99
N GLU A 16 -2.35 -9.13 -7.01
CA GLU A 16 -0.99 -9.24 -6.46
C GLU A 16 -0.02 -8.25 -7.12
N LYS A 17 -0.01 -8.17 -8.46
CA LYS A 17 0.80 -7.19 -9.20
C LYS A 17 0.54 -5.75 -8.75
N LYS A 18 -0.71 -5.40 -8.46
CA LYS A 18 -1.12 -4.07 -7.99
C LYS A 18 -0.70 -3.85 -6.53
N LEU A 19 -0.76 -4.88 -5.69
CA LEU A 19 -0.27 -4.86 -4.31
C LEU A 19 1.24 -4.65 -4.26
N GLU A 20 2.02 -5.42 -5.02
CA GLU A 20 3.47 -5.27 -5.10
C GLU A 20 3.87 -3.87 -5.57
N ARG A 21 3.19 -3.36 -6.60
CA ARG A 21 3.41 -1.99 -7.08
C ARG A 21 3.08 -0.94 -6.02
N ALA A 22 1.93 -1.05 -5.36
CA ALA A 22 1.57 -0.15 -4.28
C ALA A 22 2.59 -0.20 -3.13
N ILE A 23 3.04 -1.39 -2.71
CA ILE A 23 4.06 -1.57 -1.67
C ILE A 23 5.38 -0.90 -2.07
N CYS A 24 5.79 -1.03 -3.33
CA CYS A 24 7.00 -0.41 -3.86
C CYS A 24 6.90 1.12 -3.84
N LEU A 25 5.81 1.68 -4.37
CA LEU A 25 5.55 3.12 -4.39
C LEU A 25 5.45 3.71 -2.98
N LEU A 26 4.76 3.02 -2.05
CA LEU A 26 4.70 3.41 -0.64
C LEU A 26 6.09 3.37 0.02
N GLY A 27 6.89 2.35 -0.30
CA GLY A 27 8.29 2.26 0.15
C GLY A 27 9.12 3.45 -0.31
N SER A 28 8.99 3.86 -1.57
CA SER A 28 9.63 5.07 -2.09
C SER A 28 9.09 6.32 -1.39
N ARG A 29 7.77 6.42 -1.19
CA ARG A 29 7.11 7.56 -0.52
C ARG A 29 7.59 7.78 0.92
N THR A 30 7.92 6.71 1.64
CA THR A 30 8.44 6.80 3.02
C THR A 30 9.83 7.43 3.09
N LYS A 31 10.59 7.42 1.99
CA LYS A 31 11.97 7.92 1.94
C LYS A 31 12.08 9.25 1.21
N VAL A 32 11.35 9.39 0.10
CA VAL A 32 11.42 10.52 -0.81
C VAL A 32 10.04 10.88 -1.35
N GLU A 33 9.90 12.07 -1.92
CA GLU A 33 8.70 12.43 -2.67
C GLU A 33 8.64 11.69 -4.00
N LEU A 34 7.45 11.22 -4.37
CA LEU A 34 7.24 10.53 -5.65
C LEU A 34 7.06 11.55 -6.78
N SER A 35 7.55 11.22 -7.98
CA SER A 35 7.25 12.00 -9.19
C SER A 35 5.76 11.97 -9.50
N SER A 36 5.24 13.00 -10.18
CA SER A 36 3.80 13.16 -10.46
C SER A 36 3.14 11.93 -11.09
N LYS A 37 3.84 11.23 -11.98
CA LYS A 37 3.37 9.96 -12.58
C LYS A 37 3.19 8.85 -11.53
N SER A 38 4.17 8.68 -10.65
CA SER A 38 4.15 7.71 -9.56
C SER A 38 3.13 8.08 -8.48
N VAL A 39 2.89 9.36 -8.25
CA VAL A 39 1.80 9.86 -7.38
C VAL A 39 0.45 9.46 -7.95
N GLN A 40 0.19 9.73 -9.23
CA GLN A 40 -1.07 9.33 -9.88
C GLN A 40 -1.26 7.82 -9.87
N GLU A 41 -0.20 7.05 -10.15
CA GLU A 41 -0.25 5.59 -10.07
C GLU A 41 -0.58 5.12 -8.65
N LEU A 42 0.07 5.69 -7.63
CA LEU A 42 -0.21 5.35 -6.24
C LEU A 42 -1.67 5.71 -5.87
N VAL A 43 -2.14 6.91 -6.22
CA VAL A 43 -3.52 7.33 -5.97
C VAL A 43 -4.51 6.41 -6.69
N ALA A 44 -4.24 5.96 -7.91
CA ALA A 44 -5.09 5.02 -8.63
C ALA A 44 -5.12 3.62 -7.98
N LEU A 45 -4.05 3.24 -7.28
CA LEU A 45 -3.94 1.94 -6.61
C LEU A 45 -4.54 1.94 -5.21
N VAL A 46 -4.29 2.99 -4.43
CA VAL A 46 -4.66 3.09 -3.01
C VAL A 46 -5.73 4.13 -2.71
N GLY A 47 -6.24 4.82 -3.73
CA GLY A 47 -7.33 5.80 -3.68
C GLY A 47 -6.92 7.22 -3.28
N ARG A 48 -5.79 7.39 -2.57
CA ARG A 48 -5.27 8.69 -2.13
C ARG A 48 -3.76 8.67 -1.99
N TYR A 49 -3.12 9.83 -2.12
CA TYR A 49 -1.71 10.00 -1.82
C TYR A 49 -1.47 10.11 -0.30
N PRO A 50 -0.72 9.17 0.32
CA PRO A 50 -0.46 9.19 1.75
C PRO A 50 0.70 10.11 2.15
N ASN A 51 0.67 10.53 3.42
CA ASN A 51 1.84 11.08 4.10
C ASN A 51 2.89 10.00 4.39
N PRO A 52 4.17 10.34 4.66
CA PRO A 52 5.22 9.35 4.90
C PRO A 52 4.90 8.39 6.07
N GLN A 53 4.25 8.87 7.13
CA GLN A 53 3.80 8.03 8.24
C GLN A 53 2.71 7.04 7.82
N GLU A 54 1.68 7.52 7.09
CA GLU A 54 0.61 6.67 6.56
C GLU A 54 1.17 5.65 5.56
N ALA A 55 2.13 6.06 4.73
CA ALA A 55 2.75 5.20 3.74
C ALA A 55 3.48 4.01 4.38
N ALA A 56 4.13 4.22 5.53
CA ALA A 56 4.77 3.13 6.29
C ALA A 56 3.73 2.12 6.78
N VAL A 57 2.61 2.60 7.35
CA VAL A 57 1.53 1.74 7.85
C VAL A 57 0.85 0.98 6.71
N TRP A 58 0.49 1.68 5.63
CA TRP A 58 -0.16 1.07 4.46
C TRP A 58 0.76 0.04 3.80
N LYS A 59 2.06 0.30 3.71
CA LYS A 59 3.03 -0.66 3.21
C LYS A 59 3.02 -1.96 4.00
N GLN A 60 3.00 -1.88 5.34
CA GLN A 60 2.93 -3.08 6.19
C GLN A 60 1.60 -3.81 6.03
N PHE A 61 0.49 -3.07 5.96
CA PHE A 61 -0.84 -3.62 5.74
C PHE A 61 -0.93 -4.38 4.40
N LEU A 62 -0.49 -3.77 3.30
CA LEU A 62 -0.51 -4.39 1.97
C LEU A 62 0.46 -5.58 1.89
N LYS A 63 1.62 -5.53 2.57
CA LYS A 63 2.53 -6.68 2.67
C LYS A 63 1.88 -7.88 3.35
N GLN A 64 1.12 -7.66 4.41
CA GLN A 64 0.38 -8.73 5.09
C GLN A 64 -0.67 -9.33 4.16
N MET A 65 -1.44 -8.49 3.45
CA MET A 65 -2.42 -8.94 2.46
C MET A 65 -1.81 -9.74 1.32
N LEU A 66 -0.63 -9.32 0.82
CA LEU A 66 0.10 -10.05 -0.21
C LEU A 66 0.61 -11.40 0.31
N LYS A 67 1.12 -11.46 1.54
CA LYS A 67 1.55 -12.72 2.17
C LYS A 67 0.38 -13.66 2.40
N SER A 68 -0.76 -13.17 2.87
CA SER A 68 -1.98 -13.97 3.04
C SER A 68 -2.49 -14.52 1.72
N LYS A 69 -2.41 -13.76 0.61
CA LYS A 69 -2.75 -14.25 -0.73
C LYS A 69 -1.77 -15.32 -1.24
N GLN A 70 -0.47 -15.14 -0.99
CA GLN A 70 0.55 -16.14 -1.36
C GLN A 70 0.52 -17.40 -0.49
N GLN A 71 -0.06 -17.36 0.71
CA GLN A 71 -0.18 -18.53 1.59
C GLN A 71 -1.23 -19.55 1.09
N CYS A 72 -1.99 -19.24 0.03
CA CYS A 72 -2.74 -20.23 -0.75
C CYS A 72 -1.91 -20.90 -1.87
N TYR A 73 -0.61 -20.58 -2.00
CA TYR A 73 0.27 -21.12 -3.04
C TYR A 73 1.59 -21.69 -2.49
N PHE A 74 1.63 -22.06 -1.20
CA PHE A 74 2.75 -22.82 -0.64
C PHE A 74 2.22 -23.92 0.29
N ASP A 75 1.48 -24.85 -0.30
CA ASP A 75 1.35 -26.22 0.18
C ASP A 75 1.80 -27.11 -0.97
N ASN A 76 3.06 -27.55 -0.93
CA ASN A 76 3.64 -28.73 -1.58
C ASN A 76 5.00 -29.03 -0.93
#